data_AF-A0A0F9CJ21-F1
#
_entry.id   AF-A0A0F9CJ21-F1
#
_cell.length_a   1.000
_cell.length_b   1.000
_cell.length_c   1.000
_cell.angle_alpha   90.00
_cell.angle_beta   90.00
_cell.angle_gamma   90.00
#
_symmetry.space_group_name_H-M   'P 1'
#
loop_
_entity.id
_entity.type
_entity.pdbx_description
1 polymer ?
#
loop_
_entity_poly.entity_id
_entity_poly.type
_entity_poly.pdbx_seq_one_letter_code
_entity_poly.pdbx_strand_id
1 'polypeptide(L)' 'MATGAGMEVTVRGAGIFGLSIAWACLRRGAAVTLVDPGGAG' A
#
# COMPACT_ATOMS: atom_id res chain seq x y z
N MET A 1 -11.33 7.84 -5.09
CA MET A 1 -10.85 8.57 -6.29
C MET A 1 -9.80 7.68 -6.95
N ALA A 2 -10.21 6.82 -7.89
CA ALA A 2 -9.29 6.12 -8.77
C ALA A 2 -9.23 6.92 -10.08
N THR A 3 -8.16 7.69 -10.24
CA THR A 3 -7.85 8.38 -11.51
C THR A 3 -6.57 7.77 -12.05
N GLY A 4 -6.64 7.28 -13.29
CA GLY A 4 -5.47 6.85 -14.06
C GLY A 4 -5.36 5.32 -14.17
N ALA A 5 -4.96 4.85 -15.35
CA ALA A 5 -4.68 3.45 -15.67
C ALA A 5 -3.41 2.91 -14.96
N GLY A 6 -3.24 3.22 -13.67
CA GLY A 6 -2.14 2.79 -12.81
C GLY A 6 -2.54 1.57 -11.97
N MET A 7 -1.59 0.67 -11.74
CA MET A 7 -1.76 -0.52 -10.90
C MET A 7 -2.29 -0.15 -9.51
N GLU A 8 -3.41 -0.74 -9.10
CA GLU A 8 -3.96 -0.56 -7.75
C GLU A 8 -3.54 -1.74 -6.86
N VAL A 9 -2.97 -1.43 -5.69
CA VAL A 9 -2.41 -2.44 -4.79
C VAL A 9 -3.00 -2.24 -3.39
N THR A 10 -3.58 -3.30 -2.85
CA THR A 10 -3.98 -3.33 -1.43
C THR A 10 -3.01 -4.18 -0.64
N VAL A 11 -2.42 -3.60 0.40
CA VAL A 11 -1.52 -4.30 1.34
C VAL A 11 -2.27 -4.48 2.66
N ARG A 12 -2.30 -5.71 3.19
CA ARG A 12 -2.91 -6.03 4.50
C ARG A 12 -1.81 -6.23 5.54
N GLY A 13 -1.85 -5.40 6.59
CA GLY A 13 -0.87 -5.32 7.67
C GLY A 13 0.13 -4.18 7.46
N ALA A 14 0.30 -3.32 8.46
CA ALA A 14 1.19 -2.15 8.52
C ALA A 14 2.43 -2.39 9.39
N GLY A 15 2.85 -3.66 9.56
CA GLY A 15 4.18 -3.98 10.07
C GLY A 15 5.30 -3.58 9.10
N ILE A 16 6.56 -3.75 9.52
CA ILE A 16 7.74 -3.32 8.74
C ILE A 16 7.75 -3.85 7.29
N PHE A 17 7.31 -5.09 7.08
CA PHE A 17 7.22 -5.68 5.74
C PHE A 17 6.08 -5.06 4.92
N GLY A 18 4.91 -4.87 5.53
CA GLY A 18 3.75 -4.26 4.86
C GLY A 18 4.03 -2.83 4.41
N LEU A 19 4.65 -2.03 5.27
CA LEU A 19 5.10 -0.67 4.93
C LEU A 19 6.19 -0.68 3.85
N SER A 20 7.15 -1.60 3.92
CA SER A 20 8.21 -1.73 2.91
C SER A 20 7.64 -2.07 1.52
N ILE A 21 6.67 -2.98 1.46
CA ILE A 21 5.98 -3.38 0.22
C ILE A 21 5.14 -2.22 -0.31
N ALA A 22 4.33 -1.58 0.56
CA ALA A 22 3.51 -0.44 0.18
C ALA A 22 4.36 0.70 -0.41
N TRP A 23 5.50 1.00 0.21
CA TRP A 23 6.43 2.00 -0.27
C TRP A 23 7.10 1.61 -1.59
N ALA A 24 7.48 0.35 -1.77
CA ALA A 24 8.02 -0.13 -3.03
C ALA A 24 7.00 -0.01 -4.19
N CYS A 25 5.73 -0.32 -3.93
CA CYS A 25 4.65 -0.16 -4.90
C CYS A 25 4.37 1.31 -5.22
N LEU A 26 4.30 2.19 -4.20
CA LEU A 26 4.14 3.63 -4.38
C LEU A 26 5.23 4.23 -5.27
N ARG A 27 6.50 3.84 -5.05
CA ARG A 27 7.63 4.31 -5.90
C ARG A 27 7.53 3.87 -7.36
N ARG A 28 6.75 2.83 -7.67
CA ARG A 28 6.49 2.35 -9.03
C ARG A 28 5.26 3.01 -9.66
N GLY A 29 4.66 4.00 -9.00
CA GLY A 29 3.47 4.71 -9.47
C GLY A 29 2.16 3.94 -9.22
N ALA A 30 2.18 2.93 -8.35
CA ALA A 30 0.95 2.25 -7.96
C ALA A 30 0.13 3.11 -6.99
N ALA A 31 -1.19 3.05 -7.12
CA ALA A 31 -2.10 3.55 -6.09
C ALA A 31 -2.21 2.50 -4.99
N VAL A 32 -1.73 2.81 -3.78
CA VAL A 32 -1.62 1.84 -2.69
C VAL A 32 -2.60 2.14 -1.56
N THR A 33 -3.37 1.14 -1.16
CA THR A 33 -4.20 1.16 0.05
C THR A 33 -3.63 0.19 1.08
N LEU A 34 -3.26 0.68 2.26
CA LEU A 34 -2.76 -0.14 3.36
C LEU A 34 -3.88 -0.33 4.39
N VAL A 35 -4.18 -1.57 4.74
CA VAL A 35 -5.23 -1.93 5.70
C VAL A 35 -4.60 -2.69 6.86
N ASP A 36 -4.62 -2.09 8.05
CA ASP A 36 -4.17 -2.74 9.29
C ASP A 36 -5.28 -2.74 10.36
N PRO A 37 -5.81 -3.91 10.76
CA PRO A 37 -6.80 -4.01 11.83
C PRO A 37 -6.24 -3.87 13.26
N GLY A 38 -4.93 -4.09 13.46
CA GLY A 38 -4.24 -3.92 14.74
C GLY A 38 -3.67 -2.53 14.97
N GLY A 39 -3.66 -1.66 13.94
CA GLY A 39 -3.05 -0.34 13.99
C GLY A 39 -1.55 -0.39 13.71
N ALA A 40 -0.92 0.77 13.50
CA ALA A 40 0.54 0.84 13.37
C ALA A 40 1.17 0.35 14.67
N GLY A 41 1.90 -0.77 14.60
CA GLY A 41 2.68 -1.31 15.71
C GLY A 41 3.87 -0.44 16.08
#